data_AF-A0AB39SXS1-F1
#
_entry.id   AF-A0AB39SXS1-F1
#
_cell.length_a   1.000
_cell.length_b   1.000
_cell.length_c   1.000
_cell.angle_alpha   90.00
_cell.angle_beta   90.00
_cell.angle_gamma   90.00
#
_symmetry.space_group_name_H-M   'P 1'
#
loop_
_entity.id
_entity.type
_entity.pdbx_description
1 polymer ?
#
loop_
_entity_poly.entity_id
_entity_poly.type
_entity_poly.pdbx_seq_one_letter_code
_entity_poly.pdbx_strand_id
1 'polypeptide(L)' 'MHGAARRMNPDILVLCHGGPIAEPEDARYVLEHTTGVVGFFGAIERLPTERAITEQTRAFKSLTTG' A
#
# COMPACT_ATOMS: atom_id res chain seq x y z
N MET A 1 -12.67 4.77 -15.97
CA MET A 1 -11.40 5.08 -16.69
C MET A 1 -10.77 3.84 -17.35
N HIS A 2 -10.68 2.68 -16.68
CA HIS A 2 -10.14 1.42 -17.25
C HIS A 2 -10.62 1.10 -18.68
N GLY A 3 -11.93 1.05 -18.92
CA GLY A 3 -12.48 0.72 -20.24
C GLY A 3 -12.15 1.73 -21.35
N ALA A 4 -11.96 3.01 -21.01
CA ALA A 4 -11.54 4.01 -21.99
C ALA A 4 -10.07 3.87 -22.34
N ALA A 5 -9.22 3.59 -21.34
CA ALA A 5 -7.79 3.36 -21.53
C ALA A 5 -7.52 2.11 -22.39
N ARG A 6 -8.22 0.99 -22.12
CA ARG A 6 -8.06 -0.25 -22.89
C ARG A 6 -8.48 -0.13 -24.36
N ARG A 7 -9.43 0.75 -24.69
CA ARG A 7 -9.80 1.01 -26.09
C ARG A 7 -8.67 1.65 -26.89
N MET A 8 -7.81 2.45 -26.23
CA MET A 8 -6.68 3.11 -26.86
C MET A 8 -5.44 2.19 -26.90
N ASN A 9 -5.22 1.42 -25.84
CA ASN A 9 -4.14 0.46 -25.74
C ASN A 9 -4.62 -0.82 -25.03
N PRO A 10 -4.79 -1.93 -25.76
CA PRO A 10 -5.22 -3.22 -25.20
C PRO A 10 -4.20 -3.92 -24.31
N ASP A 11 -3.02 -3.35 -24.06
CA ASP A 11 -1.99 -3.88 -23.15
C ASP A 11 -1.75 -2.98 -21.93
N ILE A 12 -2.51 -1.88 -21.81
CA ILE A 12 -2.33 -0.96 -20.67
C ILE A 12 -2.65 -1.65 -19.34
N LEU A 13 -1.77 -1.44 -18.37
CA LEU A 13 -1.94 -1.85 -16.97
C LEU A 13 -2.60 -0.71 -16.18
N VAL A 14 -3.54 -1.06 -15.30
CA VAL A 14 -4.22 -0.09 -14.44
C VAL A 14 -4.00 -0.50 -12.99
N LEU A 15 -3.50 0.43 -12.19
CA LEU A 15 -3.20 0.23 -10.78
C LEU A 15 -4.12 1.10 -9.92
N CYS A 16 -4.47 0.63 -8.72
CA CYS A 16 -5.10 1.46 -7.71
C CYS A 16 -4.03 2.21 -6.88
N HIS A 17 -4.40 3.39 -6.38
CA HIS A 17 -3.51 4.26 -5.62
C HIS A 17 -4.32 5.20 -4.72
N GLY A 18 -3.79 5.50 -3.54
CA GLY A 18 -4.24 6.58 -2.67
C GLY A 18 -5.58 6.33 -1.97
N GLY A 19 -6.15 7.40 -1.42
CA GLY A 19 -7.39 7.33 -0.65
C GLY A 19 -7.25 6.42 0.58
N PRO A 20 -8.24 5.56 0.88
CA PRO A 20 -8.22 4.67 2.03
C PRO A 20 -7.32 3.42 1.84
N ILE A 21 -6.58 3.31 0.72
CA ILE A 21 -5.74 2.14 0.43
C ILE A 21 -4.34 2.37 1.02
N ALA A 22 -4.14 1.97 2.28
CA ALA A 22 -2.90 2.27 3.02
C ALA A 22 -2.08 1.02 3.38
N GLU A 23 -2.73 -0.12 3.57
CA GLU A 23 -2.11 -1.39 3.97
C GLU A 23 -2.39 -2.49 2.93
N PRO A 24 -1.66 -3.62 2.96
CA PRO A 24 -1.89 -4.74 2.05
C PRO A 24 -3.34 -5.25 2.03
N GLU A 25 -4.01 -5.23 3.18
CA GLU A 25 -5.41 -5.61 3.35
C GLU A 25 -6.35 -4.73 2.51
N ASP A 26 -6.09 -3.43 2.46
CA ASP A 26 -6.93 -2.48 1.72
C ASP A 26 -6.72 -2.68 0.20
N ALA A 27 -5.48 -2.90 -0.22
CA ALA A 27 -5.16 -3.18 -1.62
C ALA A 27 -5.83 -4.48 -2.06
N ARG A 28 -5.79 -5.52 -1.22
CA ARG A 28 -6.48 -6.79 -1.44
C ARG A 28 -7.99 -6.59 -1.61
N TYR A 29 -8.62 -5.83 -0.71
CA TYR A 29 -10.04 -5.50 -0.81
C TYR A 29 -10.39 -4.90 -2.18
N VAL A 30 -9.62 -3.92 -2.66
CA VAL A 30 -9.87 -3.29 -3.96
C VAL A 30 -9.70 -4.27 -5.12
N LEU A 31 -8.67 -5.10 -5.09
CA LEU A 31 -8.40 -6.10 -6.13
C LEU A 31 -9.50 -7.18 -6.20
N GLU A 32 -10.07 -7.56 -5.06
CA GLU A 32 -11.16 -8.54 -4.99
C GLU A 32 -12.51 -7.96 -5.45
N HIS A 33 -12.73 -6.65 -5.27
CA HIS A 33 -14.02 -5.99 -5.52
C HIS A 33 -14.06 -5.13 -6.80
N THR A 34 -12.96 -5.07 -7.56
CA THR A 34 -12.87 -4.24 -8.77
C THR A 34 -12.31 -5.01 -9.95
N THR A 35 -12.98 -4.93 -11.09
CA THR A 35 -12.49 -5.52 -12.35
C THR A 35 -11.58 -4.58 -13.12
N GLY A 36 -10.48 -5.10 -13.68
CA GLY A 36 -9.59 -4.34 -14.58
C GLY A 36 -8.49 -3.55 -13.87
N VAL A 37 -8.33 -3.71 -12.55
CA VAL A 37 -7.16 -3.26 -11.80
C VAL A 37 -6.25 -4.47 -11.59
N VAL A 38 -4.96 -4.33 -11.85
CA VAL A 38 -3.99 -5.44 -11.84
C VAL A 38 -2.95 -5.34 -10.73
N GLY A 39 -3.03 -4.31 -9.91
CA GLY A 39 -2.11 -4.11 -8.80
C GLY A 39 -2.34 -2.79 -8.07
N PHE A 40 -1.45 -2.50 -7.13
CA PHE A 40 -1.47 -1.32 -6.28
C PHE A 40 -0.16 -0.56 -6.39
N PHE A 41 -0.25 0.77 -6.39
CA PHE A 41 0.88 1.67 -6.26
C PHE A 41 0.63 2.60 -5.07
N GLY A 42 1.50 2.60 -4.06
CA GLY A 42 1.30 3.40 -2.87
C GLY A 42 2.54 3.58 -2.02
N ALA A 43 2.38 4.36 -0.94
CA ALA A 43 3.46 4.71 -0.04
C ALA A 43 3.81 3.52 0.88
N ILE A 44 4.74 2.69 0.44
CA ILE A 44 5.24 1.53 1.20
C ILE A 44 6.33 1.96 2.19
N GLU A 45 6.89 3.16 2.06
CA GLU A 45 8.04 3.59 2.86
C GLU A 45 7.68 4.14 4.24
N ARG A 46 6.64 5.00 4.35
CA ARG A 46 6.42 5.83 5.54
C ARG A 46 5.95 5.02 6.74
N LEU A 47 4.80 4.35 6.64
CA LEU A 47 4.18 3.67 7.78
C LEU A 47 5.06 2.54 8.34
N PRO A 48 5.70 1.68 7.51
CA PRO A 48 6.61 0.67 8.04
C PRO A 48 7.84 1.28 8.73
N THR A 49 8.39 2.35 8.17
CA THR A 49 9.54 3.06 8.77
C THR A 49 9.18 3.70 10.10
N GLU A 50 8.06 4.41 10.17
CA GLU A 50 7.58 5.06 11.40
C GLU A 50 7.33 4.03 12.51
N ARG A 51 6.71 2.89 12.19
CA ARG A 51 6.49 1.79 13.15
C ARG A 51 7.82 1.21 13.64
N ALA A 52 8.72 0.84 12.73
CA ALA A 52 10.00 0.23 13.08
C ALA A 52 10.87 1.15 13.94
N ILE A 53 10.97 2.44 13.59
CA ILE A 53 11.74 3.42 14.39
C ILE A 53 11.12 3.58 15.78
N THR A 54 9.80 3.65 15.87
CA THR A 54 9.09 3.80 17.15
C THR A 54 9.32 2.60 18.06
N GLU A 55 9.18 1.38 17.52
CA GLU A 55 9.39 0.13 18.25
C GLU A 55 10.84 -0.01 18.74
N GLN A 56 11.80 0.26 17.86
CA GLN A 56 13.22 0.22 18.21
C GLN A 56 13.57 1.23 19.31
N THR A 57 13.02 2.43 19.22
CA THR A 57 13.20 3.47 20.25
C THR A 57 12.63 3.02 21.59
N ARG A 58 11.43 2.43 21.61
CA ARG A 58 10.82 1.88 22.83
C ARG A 58 11.66 0.77 23.45
N ALA A 59 12.20 -0.13 22.62
CA ALA A 59 13.03 -1.24 23.08
C ALA A 59 14.31 -0.76 23.80
N PHE A 60 15.00 0.26 23.26
CA PHE A 60 16.14 0.86 23.96
C PHE A 60 15.74 1.55 25.26
N LYS A 61 14.58 2.22 25.29
CA LYS A 61 14.08 2.91 26.47
C LYS A 61 13.66 1.96 27.60
N SER A 62 13.34 0.70 27.30
CA SER A 62 12.95 -0.29 28.30
C SER A 62 14.12 -1.02 28.97
N LEU A 63 15.37 -0.75 28.57
CA LEU A 63 16.53 -1.35 29.21
C LEU A 63 16.68 -0.82 30.65
N THR A 64 16.72 -1.72 31.62
CA THR A 64 17.07 -1.42 33.01
C THR A 64 18.55 -1.68 33.22
N THR A 65 19.29 -0.68 33.71
CA THR A 65 20.63 -0.89 34.24
C THR A 65 20.54 -1.35 35.69
N GLY A 66 21.43 -2.27 36.09
CA GLY A 66 21.55 -2.71 37.48
C GLY A 66 22.01 -1.60 38.43
#